data_AF-A0A1J5LKD0-F1
#
_entry.id   AF-A0A1J5LKD0-F1
#
_cell.length_a   1.000
_cell.length_b   1.000
_cell.length_c   1.000
_cell.angle_alpha   90.00
_cell.angle_beta   90.00
_cell.angle_gamma   90.00
#
_symmetry.space_group_name_H-M   'P 1'
#
loop_
_entity.id
_entity.type
_entity.pdbx_description
1 polymer ?
#
loop_
_entity_poly.entity_id
_entity_poly.type
_entity_poly.pdbx_seq_one_letter_code
_entity_poly.pdbx_strand_id
1 'polypeptide(L)'
;MRSDGLIVVEPRKVVQSRISLRSLILFALAVLMFKGLLMASLGFDSYNYRVAELRKGSTLEQGGALIMQSDPVSTSIAEKLIPILR
;
A
#
# COMPACT_ATOMS: atom_id res chain seq x y z
N MET A 1 -5.34 1.32 44.35
CA MET A 1 -5.27 0.84 45.74
C MET A 1 -6.29 -0.27 45.87
N ARG A 2 -5.86 -1.50 46.15
CA ARG A 2 -6.80 -2.54 46.59
C ARG A 2 -7.23 -2.21 48.03
N SER A 3 -8.37 -2.72 48.46
CA SER A 3 -9.00 -2.45 49.76
C SER A 3 -8.17 -2.90 50.97
N ASP A 4 -7.05 -3.58 50.73
CA ASP A 4 -6.06 -4.09 51.68
C ASP A 4 -4.87 -3.13 51.91
N GLY A 5 -4.86 -1.95 51.28
CA GLY A 5 -3.80 -0.94 51.48
C GLY A 5 -2.47 -1.29 50.80
N LEU A 6 -2.42 -2.37 50.00
CA LEU A 6 -1.23 -2.78 49.27
C LEU A 6 -1.06 -1.99 47.97
N ILE A 7 0.14 -1.43 47.78
CA ILE A 7 0.56 -0.83 46.51
C ILE A 7 0.97 -1.96 45.58
N VAL A 8 0.04 -2.36 44.70
CA VAL A 8 0.33 -3.31 43.61
C VAL A 8 0.76 -2.52 42.40
N VAL A 9 2.03 -2.65 42.00
CA VAL A 9 2.56 -2.11 40.75
C VAL A 9 2.19 -3.08 39.64
N GLU A 10 1.06 -2.83 38.97
CA GLU A 10 0.69 -3.60 37.79
C GLU A 10 1.24 -2.90 36.54
N PRO A 11 2.04 -3.57 35.70
CA PRO A 11 2.59 -2.96 34.50
C PRO A 11 1.44 -2.57 33.57
N ARG A 12 1.30 -1.27 33.32
CA ARG A 12 0.37 -0.76 32.32
C ARG A 12 0.77 -1.36 30.98
N LYS A 13 -0.02 -2.30 30.46
CA LYS A 13 0.11 -2.82 29.09
C LYS A 13 -0.22 -1.70 28.11
N VAL A 14 0.68 -0.74 27.94
CA VAL A 14 0.58 0.24 26.86
C VAL A 14 0.97 -0.51 25.60
N VAL A 15 0.00 -1.17 24.97
CA VAL A 15 0.17 -1.66 23.60
C VAL A 15 0.20 -0.42 22.71
N GLN A 16 1.33 0.27 22.67
CA GLN A 16 1.56 1.31 21.68
C GLN A 16 1.75 0.59 20.36
N SER A 17 0.73 0.65 19.51
CA SER A 17 0.87 0.23 18.12
C SER A 17 2.09 0.94 17.53
N ARG A 18 3.12 0.17 17.14
CA ARG A 18 4.30 0.71 16.45
C ARG A 18 3.96 1.27 15.07
N ILE A 19 2.79 0.92 14.55
CA ILE A 19 2.29 1.41 13.27
C ILE A 19 1.48 2.67 13.54
N SER A 20 2.04 3.81 13.13
CA SER A 20 1.36 5.09 13.15
C SER A 20 0.46 5.26 11.91
N LEU A 21 -0.59 6.06 12.02
CA LEU A 21 -1.41 6.44 10.86
C LEU A 21 -0.55 7.11 9.76
N ARG A 22 0.47 7.87 10.16
CA ARG A 22 1.43 8.51 9.24
C ARG A 22 2.17 7.48 8.38
N SER A 23 2.67 6.40 8.99
CA SER A 23 3.34 5.33 8.24
C SER A 23 2.41 4.63 7.24
N LEU A 24 1.14 4.43 7.60
CA LEU A 24 0.14 3.85 6.68
C LEU A 24 -0.13 4.76 5.48
N ILE A 25 -0.27 6.07 5.71
CA ILE A 25 -0.47 7.05 4.64
C ILE A 25 0.75 7.11 3.72
N LEU A 26 1.95 7.16 4.27
CA LEU A 26 3.20 7.16 3.48
C LEU A 26 3.35 5.90 2.65
N PHE A 27 3.02 4.74 3.22
CA PHE A 27 3.03 3.47 2.49
C PHE A 27 2.01 3.47 1.34
N ALA A 28 0.78 3.92 1.58
CA ALA A 28 -0.23 4.02 0.55
C ALA A 28 0.19 4.95 -0.60
N LEU A 29 0.77 6.12 -0.27
CA LEU A 29 1.33 7.04 -1.26
C LEU A 29 2.46 6.39 -2.07
N ALA A 30 3.37 5.67 -1.41
CA ALA A 30 4.45 4.97 -2.09
C ALA A 30 3.92 3.91 -3.08
N VAL A 31 2.88 3.17 -2.70
CA VAL A 31 2.23 2.18 -3.60
C VAL A 31 1.58 2.88 -4.80
N LEU A 32 0.86 3.97 -4.60
CA LEU A 32 0.23 4.73 -5.69
C LEU A 32 1.27 5.31 -6.66
N MET A 33 2.37 5.85 -6.12
CA MET A 33 3.50 6.36 -6.90
C MET A 33 4.19 5.25 -7.69
N PHE A 34 4.41 4.09 -7.07
CA PHE A 34 4.98 2.93 -7.73
C PHE A 34 4.12 2.44 -8.89
N LYS A 35 2.80 2.34 -8.69
CA LYS A 35 1.86 1.97 -9.77
C LYS A 35 1.91 2.97 -10.93
N GLY A 36 1.88 4.28 -10.63
CA GLY A 36 1.99 5.32 -11.66
C GLY A 36 3.32 5.28 -12.41
N LEU A 37 4.42 5.01 -11.71
CA LEU A 37 5.74 4.80 -12.32
C LEU A 37 5.77 3.59 -13.26
N LEU A 38 5.18 2.47 -12.85
CA LEU A 38 5.07 1.29 -13.71
C LEU A 38 4.25 1.59 -14.97
N MET A 39 3.12 2.28 -14.84
CA MET A 39 2.31 2.67 -16.00
C MET A 39 3.05 3.63 -16.93
N ALA A 40 3.78 4.60 -16.39
CA ALA A 40 4.55 5.56 -17.18
C ALA A 40 5.75 4.93 -17.89
N SER A 41 6.41 3.95 -17.26
CA SER A 41 7.58 3.27 -17.82
C SER A 41 7.23 2.14 -18.81
N LEU A 42 6.17 1.38 -18.53
CA LEU A 42 5.76 0.24 -19.37
C LEU A 42 4.76 0.65 -20.47
N GLY A 43 4.05 1.76 -20.29
CA GLY A 43 2.85 2.10 -21.03
C GLY A 43 1.60 1.43 -20.44
N PHE A 44 0.45 2.10 -20.59
CA PHE A 44 -0.81 1.68 -20.01
C PHE A 44 -1.27 0.29 -20.47
N ASP A 45 -1.12 -0.03 -21.76
CA ASP A 45 -1.55 -1.33 -22.30
C ASP A 45 -0.71 -2.49 -21.78
N SER A 46 0.61 -2.32 -21.73
CA SER A 46 1.55 -3.31 -21.19
C SER A 46 1.33 -3.55 -19.70
N TYR A 47 1.06 -2.48 -18.94
CA TYR A 47 0.70 -2.59 -17.53
C TYR A 47 -0.61 -3.39 -17.34
N ASN A 48 -1.67 -3.01 -18.06
CA ASN A 48 -2.97 -3.69 -17.97
C ASN A 48 -2.88 -5.16 -18.38
N TYR A 49 -2.09 -5.48 -19.41
CA TYR A 49 -1.83 -6.86 -19.82
C TYR A 49 -1.21 -7.68 -18.68
N ARG A 50 -0.19 -7.15 -18.00
CA ARG A 50 0.46 -7.85 -16.86
C ARG A 50 -0.49 -8.05 -15.69
N VAL A 51 -1.34 -7.06 -15.40
CA VAL A 51 -2.38 -7.20 -14.35
C VAL A 51 -3.41 -8.26 -14.74
N ALA A 52 -3.78 -8.34 -16.02
CA ALA A 52 -4.67 -9.38 -16.52
C ALA A 52 -4.04 -10.78 -16.44
N GLU A 53 -2.73 -10.91 -16.69
CA GLU A 53 -2.00 -12.16 -16.51
C GLU A 53 -1.97 -12.59 -15.04
N LEU A 54 -1.74 -11.67 -14.10
CA LEU A 54 -1.79 -11.96 -12.66
C LEU A 54 -3.17 -12.52 -12.23
N ARG A 55 -4.27 -12.06 -12.85
CA ARG A 55 -5.62 -12.59 -12.57
C ARG A 55 -5.79 -14.04 -13.01
N LYS A 56 -5.00 -14.53 -13.95
CA LYS A 56 -5.05 -15.93 -14.43
C LYS A 56 -4.19 -16.88 -13.60
N GLY A 57 -3.35 -16.33 -12.73
CA GLY A 57 -2.42 -17.09 -11.90
C GLY A 57 -3.07 -17.76 -10.67
N SER A 58 -2.20 -18.15 -9.75
CA SER A 58 -2.53 -18.68 -8.42
C SER A 58 -3.31 -17.69 -7.55
N THR A 59 -3.85 -18.17 -6.43
CA THR A 59 -4.63 -17.34 -5.48
C THR A 59 -3.83 -16.14 -4.95
N LEU A 60 -2.51 -16.28 -4.76
CA LEU A 60 -1.64 -15.19 -4.35
C LEU A 60 -1.48 -14.15 -5.46
N GLU A 61 -1.30 -14.58 -6.71
CA GLU A 61 -1.16 -13.70 -7.87
C GLU A 61 -2.46 -12.95 -8.15
N GLN A 62 -3.60 -13.62 -8.02
CA GLN A 62 -4.93 -13.00 -8.11
C GLN A 62 -5.10 -11.90 -7.05
N GLY A 63 -4.65 -12.13 -5.82
CA GLY A 63 -4.62 -11.11 -4.76
C GLY A 63 -3.76 -9.90 -5.15
N GLY A 64 -2.58 -10.15 -5.71
CA GLY A 64 -1.73 -9.10 -6.29
C GLY A 64 -2.42 -8.32 -7.41
N ALA A 65 -3.14 -9.04 -8.29
CA ALA A 65 -3.88 -8.44 -9.39
C ALA A 65 -5.02 -7.51 -8.92
N LEU A 66 -5.68 -7.86 -7.80
CA LEU A 66 -6.71 -7.00 -7.20
C LEU A 66 -6.13 -5.68 -6.71
N ILE A 67 -4.96 -5.71 -6.06
CA ILE A 67 -4.27 -4.51 -5.56
C ILE A 67 -3.74 -3.65 -6.72
N MET A 68 -3.26 -4.31 -7.78
CA MET A 68 -2.64 -3.67 -8.94
C MET A 68 -3.65 -3.16 -9.99
N GLN A 69 -4.95 -3.23 -9.76
CA GLN A 69 -5.91 -2.65 -10.71
C GLN A 69 -5.66 -1.15 -10.90
N SER A 70 -5.69 -0.69 -12.14
CA SER A 70 -5.52 0.71 -12.47
C SER A 70 -6.54 1.58 -11.74
N ASP A 71 -6.07 2.64 -11.09
CA ASP A 71 -6.89 3.59 -10.34
C ASP A 71 -6.62 5.04 -10.81
N PRO A 72 -7.59 5.97 -10.64
CA PRO A 72 -7.45 7.32 -11.17
C PRO A 72 -6.24 8.10 -10.66
N VAL A 73 -5.80 7.83 -9.42
CA VAL A 73 -4.67 8.53 -8.80
C VAL A 73 -3.36 8.07 -9.44
N SER A 74 -3.15 6.76 -9.55
CA SER A 74 -1.98 6.20 -10.23
C SER A 74 -1.93 6.56 -11.71
N THR A 75 -3.06 6.62 -12.41
CA THR A 75 -3.13 7.10 -13.80
C THR A 75 -2.69 8.56 -13.92
N SER A 76 -3.19 9.43 -13.04
CA SER A 76 -2.81 10.86 -13.01
C SER A 76 -1.31 11.04 -12.71
N ILE A 77 -0.75 10.20 -11.83
CA ILE A 77 0.70 10.17 -11.55
C ILE A 77 1.46 9.76 -12.81
N ALA A 78 1.01 8.70 -13.49
CA ALA A 78 1.65 8.21 -14.70
C ALA A 78 1.71 9.29 -15.80
N GLU A 79 0.60 9.97 -16.06
CA GLU A 79 0.52 11.07 -17.04
C GLU A 79 1.54 12.19 -16.77
N LYS A 80 1.78 12.50 -15.48
CA LYS A 80 2.79 13.50 -15.07
C LYS A 80 4.23 12.97 -15.21
N LEU A 81 4.44 11.68 -15.04
CA LEU A 81 5.77 11.04 -15.12
C LEU A 81 6.21 10.75 -16.55
N ILE A 82 5.28 10.47 -17.47
CA ILE A 82 5.57 10.18 -18.89
C ILE A 82 6.51 11.22 -19.54
N PRO A 83 6.30 12.54 -19.42
CA PRO A 83 7.22 13.51 -20.05
C PRO A 83 8.62 13.54 -19.42
N ILE A 84 8.78 13.03 -18.20
CA ILE A 84 10.07 12.99 -17.48
C ILE A 84 10.87 11.74 -17.86
N LEU A 85 10.17 10.64 -18.18
CA LEU A 85 10.76 9.34 -18.51
C LEU A 85 11.01 9.13 -20.01
N ARG A 86 10.62 10.09 -20.84
CA ARG A 86 10.84 10.08 -22.30
C ARG A 86 12.15 10.71 -22.70
#